data_AF-A0A1T4YU76-F1
#
_entry.id   AF-A0A1T4YU76-F1
#
_cell.length_a   1.000
_cell.length_b   1.000
_cell.length_c   1.000
_cell.angle_alpha   90.00
_cell.angle_beta   90.00
_cell.angle_gamma   90.00
#
_symmetry.space_group_name_H-M   'P 1'
#
loop_
_entity.id
_entity.type
_entity.pdbx_description
1 polymer ?
#
loop_
_entity_poly.entity_id
_entity_poly.type
_entity_poly.pdbx_seq_one_letter_code
_entity_poly.pdbx_strand_id
1 'polypeptide(L)'
;MKLLLLLPFLAASAYAATPALEFNDPNPQRYDLSKRASEIDPRAKEHPEIDFVFTDKKGKPQDLEHASVDTRVKPQGKLVIWLMGHSAPLFERLNGYGLHAIQVHYANKWFGIIPAARRDDGKTLGDIRLEAATGEDHSDLCAIPKPDGMMERAFQLVKWLSKENPQGKWQQFINAKGDGLDWDKVIVSGASHGATTSARFAKHQKVDRVVCFCGPRDQLESWQSLPSATPGNRIFAFSHVLDSGWTGDHYCRSWEMMGLNQYGPIVNVDEAAPPYANTRRLITDFDVKGDAKRAHGLVTPGGSSAKGPEGKFLHEAVWNYLFNHPVDEVGDPTQLDPSCEHDLKK
;
A
#
# COMPACT_ATOMS: atom_id res chain seq x y z
N MET A 1 -55.40 -8.44 43.71
CA MET A 1 -54.21 -7.84 43.06
C MET A 1 -53.94 -8.63 41.78
N LYS A 2 -54.49 -8.20 40.63
CA LYS A 2 -54.30 -8.89 39.33
C LYS A 2 -53.07 -8.29 38.66
N LEU A 3 -52.04 -9.10 38.48
CA LEU A 3 -50.77 -8.73 37.88
C LEU A 3 -50.95 -8.61 36.36
N LEU A 4 -50.82 -7.40 35.82
CA LEU A 4 -50.72 -7.17 34.37
C LEU A 4 -49.32 -7.62 33.92
N LEU A 5 -49.24 -8.66 33.08
CA LEU A 5 -48.02 -8.94 32.32
C LEU A 5 -47.96 -7.99 31.11
N LEU A 6 -47.01 -7.05 31.16
CA LEU A 6 -46.57 -6.27 30.00
C LEU A 6 -45.55 -7.10 29.22
N LEU A 7 -45.91 -7.50 28.00
CA LEU A 7 -44.98 -8.08 27.02
C LEU A 7 -44.17 -6.96 26.36
N PRO A 8 -42.83 -7.01 26.34
CA PRO A 8 -42.02 -6.04 25.61
C PRO A 8 -42.08 -6.32 24.10
N PHE A 9 -42.53 -5.34 23.33
CA PHE A 9 -42.36 -5.33 21.88
C PHE A 9 -40.87 -5.13 21.56
N LEU A 10 -40.19 -6.22 21.19
CA LEU A 10 -38.89 -6.16 20.53
C LEU A 10 -39.12 -5.65 19.10
N ALA A 11 -38.82 -4.37 18.86
CA ALA A 11 -38.71 -3.83 17.52
C ALA A 11 -37.48 -4.46 16.85
N ALA A 12 -37.71 -5.44 15.97
CA ALA A 12 -36.67 -5.97 15.10
C ALA A 12 -36.34 -4.91 14.04
N SER A 13 -35.25 -4.17 14.25
CA SER A 13 -34.66 -3.34 13.21
C SER A 13 -34.09 -4.27 12.14
N ALA A 14 -34.84 -4.44 11.04
CA ALA A 14 -34.32 -5.06 9.84
C ALA A 14 -33.20 -4.17 9.28
N TYR A 15 -31.93 -4.54 9.53
CA TYR A 15 -30.82 -4.01 8.78
C TYR A 15 -31.02 -4.46 7.33
N ALA A 16 -31.51 -3.56 6.48
CA ALA A 16 -31.48 -3.77 5.04
C ALA A 16 -30.02 -3.98 4.65
N ALA A 17 -29.70 -5.19 4.18
CA ALA A 17 -28.38 -5.48 3.65
C ALA A 17 -28.11 -4.51 2.49
N THR A 18 -27.00 -3.76 2.58
CA THR A 18 -26.56 -2.90 1.48
C THR A 18 -26.44 -3.78 0.23
N PRO A 19 -27.08 -3.42 -0.90
CA PRO A 19 -27.01 -4.23 -2.10
C PRO A 19 -25.55 -4.47 -2.49
N ALA A 20 -25.24 -5.69 -2.90
CA ALA A 20 -23.90 -6.06 -3.33
C ALA A 20 -23.44 -5.13 -4.46
N LEU A 21 -22.20 -4.67 -4.39
CA LEU A 21 -21.61 -3.88 -5.44
C LEU A 21 -21.47 -4.76 -6.70
N GLU A 22 -22.09 -4.33 -7.79
CA GLU A 22 -21.99 -4.98 -9.10
C GLU A 22 -21.65 -3.94 -10.16
N PHE A 23 -21.00 -4.32 -11.26
CA PHE A 23 -20.80 -3.41 -12.38
C PHE A 23 -22.02 -3.46 -13.32
N ASN A 24 -22.46 -2.28 -13.78
CA ASN A 24 -23.51 -2.14 -14.79
C ASN A 24 -22.88 -1.68 -16.10
N ASP A 25 -21.90 -2.44 -16.57
CA ASP A 25 -21.14 -2.09 -17.77
C ASP A 25 -21.78 -2.73 -19.00
N PRO A 26 -22.28 -1.93 -19.98
CA PRO A 26 -22.82 -2.49 -21.22
C PRO A 26 -21.76 -3.15 -22.12
N ASN A 27 -20.47 -2.87 -21.90
CA ASN A 27 -19.36 -3.50 -22.61
C ASN A 27 -18.24 -3.93 -21.64
N PRO A 28 -18.45 -5.01 -20.86
CA PRO A 28 -17.52 -5.43 -19.82
C PRO A 28 -16.10 -5.66 -20.36
N GLN A 29 -15.13 -4.94 -19.79
CA GLN A 29 -13.74 -4.99 -20.19
C GLN A 29 -12.81 -4.55 -19.05
N ARG A 30 -11.52 -4.75 -19.24
CA ARG A 30 -10.50 -4.06 -18.44
C ARG A 30 -10.29 -2.66 -19.00
N TYR A 31 -10.51 -1.66 -18.16
CA TYR A 31 -10.19 -0.28 -18.45
C TYR A 31 -8.79 0.03 -17.92
N ASP A 32 -7.94 0.57 -18.77
CA ASP A 32 -6.67 1.20 -18.42
C ASP A 32 -6.79 2.68 -18.77
N LEU A 33 -6.70 3.54 -17.76
CA LEU A 33 -6.80 4.99 -17.90
C LEU A 33 -5.51 5.64 -17.46
N SER A 34 -5.15 6.74 -18.12
CA SER A 34 -4.03 7.57 -17.70
C SER A 34 -4.31 9.02 -17.99
N LYS A 35 -3.87 9.91 -17.10
CA LYS A 35 -4.04 11.35 -17.25
C LYS A 35 -2.94 12.08 -16.48
N ARG A 36 -2.54 13.26 -16.95
CA ARG A 36 -1.52 14.06 -16.27
C ARG A 36 -2.11 14.68 -15.00
N ALA A 37 -1.36 14.64 -13.89
CA ALA A 37 -1.77 15.26 -12.63
C ALA A 37 -2.06 16.75 -12.80
N SER A 38 -1.23 17.46 -13.59
CA SER A 38 -1.42 18.88 -13.91
C SER A 38 -2.66 19.19 -14.77
N GLU A 39 -3.19 18.20 -15.50
CA GLU A 39 -4.44 18.33 -16.25
C GLU A 39 -5.67 17.99 -15.38
N ILE A 40 -5.50 17.19 -14.33
CA ILE A 40 -6.56 16.85 -13.37
C ILE A 40 -6.74 17.97 -12.33
N ASP A 41 -5.65 18.48 -11.78
CA ASP A 41 -5.65 19.52 -10.76
C ASP A 41 -4.69 20.66 -11.14
N PRO A 42 -5.19 21.86 -11.51
CA PRO A 42 -4.34 22.99 -11.88
C PRO A 42 -3.52 23.55 -10.71
N ARG A 43 -3.76 23.09 -9.47
CA ARG A 43 -2.94 23.44 -8.30
C ARG A 43 -1.66 22.61 -8.22
N ALA A 44 -1.55 21.55 -9.02
CA ALA A 44 -0.36 20.70 -9.10
C ALA A 44 0.88 21.50 -9.51
N LYS A 45 1.99 21.31 -8.80
CA LYS A 45 3.25 22.01 -9.08
C LYS A 45 4.46 21.09 -9.15
N GLU A 46 5.45 21.56 -9.88
CA GLU A 46 6.81 21.02 -9.86
C GLU A 46 7.52 21.49 -8.58
N HIS A 47 8.45 20.64 -8.12
CA HIS A 47 9.38 20.90 -7.03
C HIS A 47 10.81 20.59 -7.52
N PRO A 48 11.42 21.48 -8.35
CA PRO A 48 12.76 21.26 -8.90
C PRO A 48 13.85 21.08 -7.83
N GLU A 49 13.64 21.63 -6.63
CA GLU A 49 14.53 21.50 -5.48
C GLU A 49 14.71 20.05 -5.01
N ILE A 50 13.75 19.16 -5.28
CA ILE A 50 13.84 17.73 -5.02
C ILE A 50 13.89 16.90 -6.32
N ASP A 51 14.15 17.49 -7.50
CA ASP A 51 14.08 16.79 -8.80
C ASP A 51 12.69 16.18 -9.10
N PHE A 52 11.64 16.81 -8.60
CA PHE A 52 10.26 16.45 -8.93
C PHE A 52 9.73 17.43 -9.98
N VAL A 53 9.87 17.05 -11.24
CA VAL A 53 9.47 17.85 -12.41
C VAL A 53 8.39 17.11 -13.20
N PHE A 54 7.55 17.85 -13.93
CA PHE A 54 6.47 17.33 -14.76
C PHE A 54 6.93 17.00 -16.17
N THR A 55 8.12 17.44 -16.56
CA THR A 55 8.69 17.16 -17.88
C THR A 55 10.15 16.82 -17.72
N ASP A 56 10.60 15.72 -18.35
CA ASP A 56 12.02 15.38 -18.35
C ASP A 56 12.82 16.29 -19.31
N LYS A 57 14.15 16.14 -19.29
CA LYS A 57 15.07 16.89 -20.15
C LYS A 57 14.82 16.69 -21.67
N LYS A 58 14.02 15.69 -22.05
CA LYS A 58 13.66 15.36 -23.45
C LYS A 58 12.24 15.84 -23.81
N GLY A 59 11.55 16.54 -22.92
CA GLY A 59 10.19 17.03 -23.16
C GLY A 59 9.10 15.99 -22.87
N LYS A 60 9.43 14.83 -22.28
CA LYS A 60 8.44 13.79 -21.98
C LYS A 60 7.72 14.09 -20.67
N PRO A 61 6.37 14.06 -20.64
CA PRO A 61 5.60 14.16 -19.40
C PRO A 61 6.04 13.11 -18.36
N GLN A 62 6.26 13.56 -17.14
CA GLN A 62 6.59 12.74 -15.97
C GLN A 62 5.41 12.64 -15.01
N ASP A 63 4.49 13.59 -15.05
CA ASP A 63 3.32 13.67 -14.16
C ASP A 63 2.14 12.81 -14.59
N LEU A 64 2.40 11.72 -15.32
CA LEU A 64 1.36 10.79 -15.74
C LEU A 64 0.91 9.94 -14.55
N GLU A 65 -0.40 9.91 -14.33
CA GLU A 65 -1.04 9.04 -13.36
C GLU A 65 -1.76 7.91 -14.09
N HIS A 66 -1.88 6.76 -13.44
CA HIS A 66 -2.44 5.54 -14.02
C HIS A 66 -3.56 5.00 -13.15
N ALA A 67 -4.58 4.43 -13.78
CA ALA A 67 -5.69 3.77 -13.12
C ALA A 67 -6.17 2.56 -13.93
N SER A 68 -6.66 1.53 -13.24
CA SER A 68 -7.31 0.42 -13.92
C SER A 68 -8.40 -0.26 -13.08
N VAL A 69 -9.38 -0.81 -13.79
CA VAL A 69 -10.48 -1.62 -13.24
C VAL A 69 -10.91 -2.64 -14.30
N ASP A 70 -11.26 -3.85 -13.89
CA ASP A 70 -11.85 -4.85 -14.80
C ASP A 70 -13.32 -5.10 -14.46
N THR A 71 -14.20 -4.60 -15.31
CA THR A 71 -15.65 -4.68 -15.10
C THR A 71 -16.23 -6.07 -15.41
N ARG A 72 -15.41 -6.98 -15.93
CA ARG A 72 -15.75 -8.40 -16.10
C ARG A 72 -15.62 -9.18 -14.79
N VAL A 73 -14.90 -8.62 -13.81
CA VAL A 73 -14.62 -9.26 -12.51
C VAL A 73 -15.54 -8.68 -11.44
N LYS A 74 -16.06 -9.53 -10.56
CA LYS A 74 -16.91 -9.07 -9.44
C LYS A 74 -16.13 -8.09 -8.56
N PRO A 75 -16.63 -6.86 -8.32
CA PRO A 75 -15.87 -5.87 -7.58
C PRO A 75 -15.88 -6.17 -6.08
N GLN A 76 -14.75 -5.88 -5.43
CA GLN A 76 -14.64 -5.94 -3.96
C GLN A 76 -15.02 -4.61 -3.28
N GLY A 77 -15.11 -3.52 -4.05
CA GLY A 77 -15.33 -2.18 -3.50
C GLY A 77 -14.11 -1.68 -2.70
N LYS A 78 -12.91 -2.05 -3.14
CA LYS A 78 -11.63 -1.64 -2.55
C LYS A 78 -10.71 -1.02 -3.61
N LEU A 79 -9.96 -0.01 -3.21
CA LEU A 79 -9.05 0.76 -4.04
C LEU A 79 -7.61 0.55 -3.58
N VAL A 80 -6.74 0.10 -4.46
CA VAL A 80 -5.29 0.00 -4.23
C VAL A 80 -4.61 1.26 -4.74
N ILE A 81 -3.87 1.94 -3.86
CA ILE A 81 -2.94 3.01 -4.23
C ILE A 81 -1.53 2.43 -4.24
N TRP A 82 -0.92 2.40 -5.41
CA TRP A 82 0.45 1.90 -5.61
C TRP A 82 1.48 3.03 -5.56
N LEU A 83 2.40 2.97 -4.60
CA LEU A 83 3.36 4.04 -4.30
C LEU A 83 4.73 3.88 -4.98
N MET A 84 4.80 3.21 -6.12
CA MET A 84 5.97 3.16 -7.01
C MET A 84 5.58 3.57 -8.44
N GLY A 85 6.50 3.48 -9.40
CA GLY A 85 6.16 3.59 -10.81
C GLY A 85 5.11 2.55 -11.23
N HIS A 86 4.29 2.88 -12.21
CA HIS A 86 3.24 2.01 -12.74
C HIS A 86 3.77 0.59 -13.07
N SER A 87 3.03 -0.43 -12.63
CA SER A 87 3.31 -1.84 -12.92
C SER A 87 2.06 -2.48 -13.51
N ALA A 88 2.04 -2.65 -14.84
CA ALA A 88 0.95 -3.33 -15.53
C ALA A 88 0.73 -4.77 -15.00
N PRO A 89 1.78 -5.59 -14.78
CA PRO A 89 1.59 -6.93 -14.21
C PRO A 89 0.93 -6.93 -12.83
N LEU A 90 1.22 -5.94 -11.98
CA LEU A 90 0.53 -5.80 -10.69
C LEU A 90 -0.93 -5.42 -10.92
N PHE A 91 -1.20 -4.41 -11.75
CA PHE A 91 -2.55 -3.88 -11.98
C PHE A 91 -3.48 -4.94 -12.60
N GLU A 92 -2.98 -5.76 -13.52
CA GLU A 92 -3.71 -6.91 -14.09
C GLU A 92 -4.17 -7.88 -13.00
N ARG A 93 -3.29 -8.22 -12.05
CA ARG A 93 -3.63 -9.11 -10.93
C ARG A 93 -4.62 -8.49 -9.98
N LEU A 94 -4.39 -7.24 -9.58
CA LEU A 94 -5.30 -6.51 -8.70
C LEU A 94 -6.71 -6.45 -9.30
N ASN A 95 -6.82 -6.15 -10.60
CA ASN A 95 -8.12 -6.17 -11.27
C ASN A 95 -8.70 -7.58 -11.38
N GLY A 96 -7.87 -8.61 -11.60
CA GLY A 96 -8.27 -10.02 -11.54
C GLY A 96 -8.83 -10.44 -10.17
N TYR A 97 -8.44 -9.76 -9.10
CA TYR A 97 -9.01 -9.93 -7.76
C TYR A 97 -10.31 -9.13 -7.56
N GLY A 98 -10.71 -8.28 -8.49
CA GLY A 98 -11.85 -7.38 -8.33
C GLY A 98 -11.52 -6.07 -7.60
N LEU A 99 -10.23 -5.72 -7.52
CA LEU A 99 -9.75 -4.48 -6.91
C LEU A 99 -9.57 -3.40 -7.98
N HIS A 100 -9.89 -2.16 -7.62
CA HIS A 100 -9.51 -0.98 -8.38
C HIS A 100 -8.06 -0.63 -8.07
N ALA A 101 -7.31 -0.15 -9.05
CA ALA A 101 -5.91 0.21 -8.86
C ALA A 101 -5.63 1.61 -9.39
N ILE A 102 -4.85 2.40 -8.65
CA ILE A 102 -4.30 3.68 -9.10
C ILE A 102 -2.82 3.80 -8.74
N GLN A 103 -2.09 4.56 -9.54
CA GLN A 103 -0.74 5.04 -9.24
C GLN A 103 -0.70 6.54 -9.53
N VAL A 104 -0.37 7.31 -8.50
CA VAL A 104 -0.40 8.78 -8.54
C VAL A 104 1.01 9.36 -8.62
N HIS A 105 1.14 10.53 -9.24
CA HIS A 105 2.39 11.26 -9.33
C HIS A 105 2.46 12.31 -8.21
N TYR A 106 3.03 11.91 -7.07
CA TYR A 106 3.20 12.73 -5.87
C TYR A 106 4.67 13.07 -5.62
N ALA A 107 4.92 14.17 -4.88
CA ALA A 107 6.25 14.73 -4.64
C ALA A 107 7.14 13.82 -3.77
N ASN A 108 7.71 12.77 -4.38
CA ASN A 108 8.37 11.67 -3.69
C ASN A 108 9.89 11.58 -3.91
N LYS A 109 10.49 12.64 -4.46
CA LYS A 109 11.90 12.70 -4.85
C LYS A 109 12.82 13.34 -3.80
N TRP A 110 12.31 13.54 -2.59
CA TRP A 110 12.96 14.22 -1.47
C TRP A 110 14.19 13.49 -0.88
N PHE A 111 14.43 12.21 -1.20
CA PHE A 111 15.56 11.49 -0.60
C PHE A 111 16.93 12.12 -0.92
N GLY A 112 17.06 12.76 -2.10
CA GLY A 112 18.30 13.38 -2.55
C GLY A 112 18.72 14.61 -1.73
N ILE A 113 17.78 15.31 -1.09
CA ILE A 113 18.06 16.56 -0.38
C ILE A 113 18.46 16.37 1.09
N ILE A 114 18.29 15.16 1.64
CA ILE A 114 18.50 14.93 3.07
C ILE A 114 20.01 14.97 3.39
N PRO A 115 20.47 15.88 4.26
CA PRO A 115 21.85 15.92 4.73
C PRO A 115 22.23 14.63 5.45
N ALA A 116 23.48 14.19 5.35
CA ALA A 116 23.95 12.96 5.99
C ALA A 116 23.61 12.89 7.48
N ALA A 117 23.86 13.97 8.23
CA ALA A 117 23.54 14.04 9.66
C ALA A 117 22.04 13.89 10.00
N ARG A 118 21.15 14.18 9.05
CA ARG A 118 19.69 14.06 9.21
C ARG A 118 19.15 12.71 8.73
N ARG A 119 19.89 11.97 7.90
CA ARG A 119 19.48 10.61 7.46
C ARG A 119 19.46 9.62 8.63
N ASP A 120 20.31 9.86 9.62
CA ASP A 120 20.60 8.96 10.73
C ASP A 120 20.14 9.51 12.10
N ASP A 121 19.39 10.62 12.11
CA ASP A 121 18.94 11.28 13.35
C ASP A 121 17.80 10.54 14.08
N GLY A 122 17.21 9.54 13.42
CA GLY A 122 16.17 8.68 13.96
C GLY A 122 14.74 9.23 13.83
N LYS A 123 14.54 10.33 13.09
CA LYS A 123 13.24 11.03 12.96
C LYS A 123 12.93 11.58 11.56
N THR A 124 13.92 12.13 10.85
CA THR A 124 13.67 12.98 9.67
C THR A 124 13.06 12.22 8.46
N LEU A 125 13.48 10.99 8.19
CA LEU A 125 12.95 10.18 7.09
C LEU A 125 11.45 9.92 7.30
N GLY A 126 11.04 9.56 8.51
CA GLY A 126 9.65 9.30 8.85
C GLY A 126 8.78 10.55 8.70
N ASP A 127 9.30 11.73 9.04
CA ASP A 127 8.59 13.00 8.92
C ASP A 127 8.41 13.43 7.46
N ILE A 128 9.48 13.41 6.65
CA ILE A 128 9.38 13.78 5.23
C ILE A 128 8.49 12.79 4.46
N ARG A 129 8.53 11.50 4.80
CA ARG A 129 7.61 10.51 4.22
C ARG A 129 6.15 10.88 4.47
N LEU A 130 5.85 11.32 5.69
CA LEU A 130 4.50 11.69 6.06
C LEU A 130 4.07 12.98 5.34
N GLU A 131 4.96 13.95 5.25
CA GLU A 131 4.75 15.17 4.46
C GLU A 131 4.52 14.85 2.96
N ALA A 132 5.35 14.03 2.33
CA ALA A 132 5.12 13.62 0.94
C ALA A 132 3.79 12.85 0.76
N ALA A 133 3.34 12.12 1.76
CA ALA A 133 2.09 11.38 1.71
C ALA A 133 0.85 12.28 1.89
N THR A 134 0.94 13.31 2.73
CA THR A 134 -0.21 14.12 3.20
C THR A 134 -0.24 15.53 2.58
N GLY A 135 0.93 16.08 2.25
CA GLY A 135 1.17 17.49 1.94
C GLY A 135 0.95 18.42 3.14
N GLU A 136 1.09 17.88 4.35
CA GLU A 136 1.16 18.63 5.61
C GLU A 136 2.62 18.86 5.99
N ASP A 137 2.91 20.00 6.62
CA ASP A 137 4.26 20.34 7.09
C ASP A 137 4.66 19.45 8.28
N HIS A 138 5.58 18.51 8.04
CA HIS A 138 6.15 17.63 9.07
C HIS A 138 7.68 17.76 9.15
N SER A 139 8.33 18.37 8.16
CA SER A 139 9.78 18.50 8.09
C SER A 139 10.23 19.93 7.77
N ASP A 140 11.35 20.33 8.36
CA ASP A 140 12.04 21.58 8.04
C ASP A 140 12.90 21.50 6.76
N LEU A 141 12.96 20.36 6.07
CA LEU A 141 13.83 20.12 4.92
C LEU A 141 13.16 20.34 3.55
N CYS A 142 11.84 20.22 3.46
CA CYS A 142 11.08 20.54 2.26
C CYS A 142 9.72 21.14 2.63
N ALA A 143 9.01 21.67 1.63
CA ALA A 143 7.64 22.12 1.80
C ALA A 143 6.79 21.55 0.66
N ILE A 144 6.21 20.37 0.88
CA ILE A 144 5.31 19.73 -0.07
C ILE A 144 3.88 20.18 0.26
N PRO A 145 3.25 21.03 -0.56
CA PRO A 145 1.91 21.50 -0.29
C PRO A 145 0.88 20.40 -0.56
N LYS A 146 -0.27 20.50 0.11
CA LYS A 146 -1.39 19.55 -0.01
C LYS A 146 -1.67 19.03 -1.43
N PRO A 147 -1.80 19.88 -2.49
CA PRO A 147 -2.06 19.40 -3.85
C PRO A 147 -1.06 18.37 -4.37
N ASP A 148 0.19 18.43 -3.94
CA ASP A 148 1.30 17.64 -4.47
C ASP A 148 1.63 16.40 -3.62
N GLY A 149 0.94 16.26 -2.48
CA GLY A 149 0.98 15.06 -1.63
C GLY A 149 0.14 13.90 -2.19
N MET A 150 0.54 12.67 -1.86
CA MET A 150 -0.11 11.43 -2.34
C MET A 150 -1.63 11.41 -2.12
N MET A 151 -2.07 11.80 -0.92
CA MET A 151 -3.47 11.77 -0.50
C MET A 151 -4.37 12.64 -1.38
N GLU A 152 -3.97 13.87 -1.67
CA GLU A 152 -4.76 14.80 -2.49
C GLU A 152 -4.72 14.39 -3.97
N ARG A 153 -3.55 13.95 -4.48
CA ARG A 153 -3.42 13.41 -5.85
C ARG A 153 -4.38 12.25 -6.09
N ALA A 154 -4.40 11.29 -5.18
CA ALA A 154 -5.29 10.14 -5.26
C ALA A 154 -6.77 10.55 -5.24
N PHE A 155 -7.13 11.51 -4.40
CA PHE A 155 -8.50 12.03 -4.34
C PHE A 155 -8.92 12.71 -5.65
N GLN A 156 -8.08 13.57 -6.22
CA GLN A 156 -8.41 14.26 -7.48
C GLN A 156 -8.47 13.29 -8.66
N LEU A 157 -7.56 12.30 -8.71
CA LEU A 157 -7.60 11.24 -9.72
C LEU A 157 -8.91 10.43 -9.64
N VAL A 158 -9.32 9.99 -8.44
CA VAL A 158 -10.59 9.26 -8.25
C VAL A 158 -11.80 10.12 -8.63
N LYS A 159 -11.79 11.42 -8.34
CA LYS A 159 -12.84 12.35 -8.79
C LYS A 159 -12.91 12.46 -10.31
N TRP A 160 -11.77 12.52 -10.98
CA TRP A 160 -11.71 12.54 -12.44
C TRP A 160 -12.21 11.21 -13.02
N LEU A 161 -11.75 10.07 -12.50
CA LEU A 161 -12.19 8.72 -12.90
C LEU A 161 -13.69 8.50 -12.72
N SER A 162 -14.29 9.09 -11.68
CA SER A 162 -15.74 9.01 -11.44
C SER A 162 -16.56 9.66 -12.55
N LYS A 163 -15.98 10.63 -13.28
CA LYS A 163 -16.60 11.28 -14.44
C LYS A 163 -16.23 10.58 -15.74
N GLU A 164 -14.96 10.20 -15.89
CA GLU A 164 -14.43 9.64 -17.14
C GLU A 164 -14.81 8.17 -17.36
N ASN A 165 -14.91 7.39 -16.29
CA ASN A 165 -15.21 5.96 -16.33
C ASN A 165 -16.32 5.60 -15.32
N PRO A 166 -17.56 6.08 -15.52
CA PRO A 166 -18.67 5.80 -14.61
C PRO A 166 -18.97 4.29 -14.47
N GLN A 167 -18.68 3.48 -15.49
CA GLN A 167 -18.81 2.01 -15.49
C GLN A 167 -17.96 1.37 -14.39
N GLY A 168 -16.79 1.94 -14.10
CA GLY A 168 -15.91 1.52 -13.02
C GLY A 168 -16.40 1.88 -11.62
N LYS A 169 -17.49 2.63 -11.47
CA LYS A 169 -18.08 3.01 -10.16
C LYS A 169 -17.09 3.65 -9.18
N TRP A 170 -16.14 4.46 -9.65
CA TRP A 170 -15.08 5.07 -8.82
C TRP A 170 -15.60 6.00 -7.71
N GLN A 171 -16.79 6.60 -7.87
CA GLN A 171 -17.41 7.51 -6.90
C GLN A 171 -17.56 6.90 -5.50
N GLN A 172 -17.62 5.56 -5.41
CA GLN A 172 -17.74 4.83 -4.14
C GLN A 172 -16.53 4.98 -3.21
N PHE A 173 -15.39 5.43 -3.72
CA PHE A 173 -14.15 5.64 -2.95
C PHE A 173 -14.01 7.07 -2.42
N ILE A 174 -14.94 7.95 -2.73
CA ILE A 174 -15.00 9.29 -2.16
C ILE A 174 -15.80 9.21 -0.87
N ASN A 175 -15.29 9.84 0.19
CA ASN A 175 -15.95 9.83 1.49
C ASN A 175 -17.33 10.53 1.43
N ALA A 176 -18.16 10.31 2.45
CA ALA A 176 -19.52 10.87 2.50
C ALA A 176 -19.56 12.42 2.47
N LYS A 177 -18.49 13.10 2.88
CA LYS A 177 -18.38 14.57 2.84
C LYS A 177 -18.03 15.10 1.46
N GLY A 178 -17.51 14.25 0.56
CA GLY A 178 -17.07 14.65 -0.76
C GLY A 178 -15.77 15.45 -0.78
N ASP A 179 -14.99 15.43 0.32
CA ASP A 179 -13.77 16.24 0.51
C ASP A 179 -12.48 15.41 0.60
N GLY A 180 -12.57 14.09 0.41
CA GLY A 180 -11.43 13.18 0.39
C GLY A 180 -11.82 11.75 0.03
N LEU A 181 -10.87 10.83 0.15
CA LEU A 181 -11.12 9.39 -0.03
C LEU A 181 -11.76 8.77 1.22
N ASP A 182 -12.56 7.72 0.99
CA ASP A 182 -13.02 6.79 2.01
C ASP A 182 -11.90 5.77 2.32
N TRP A 183 -11.02 6.13 3.26
CA TRP A 183 -9.82 5.34 3.56
C TRP A 183 -10.12 3.94 4.12
N ASP A 184 -11.32 3.68 4.65
CA ASP A 184 -11.76 2.33 5.06
C ASP A 184 -11.99 1.39 3.86
N LYS A 185 -11.91 1.89 2.62
CA LYS A 185 -11.90 1.11 1.38
C LYS A 185 -10.55 1.10 0.67
N VAL A 186 -9.55 1.79 1.21
CA VAL A 186 -8.27 1.99 0.54
C VAL A 186 -7.21 1.04 1.08
N ILE A 187 -6.56 0.35 0.16
CA ILE A 187 -5.34 -0.42 0.37
C ILE A 187 -4.17 0.44 -0.08
N VAL A 188 -3.21 0.70 0.79
CA VAL A 188 -1.98 1.44 0.42
C VAL A 188 -0.85 0.42 0.25
N SER A 189 -0.26 0.37 -0.94
CA SER A 189 0.73 -0.65 -1.30
C SER A 189 1.96 -0.01 -1.92
N GLY A 190 3.12 -0.59 -1.65
CA GLY A 190 4.37 -0.12 -2.24
C GLY A 190 5.49 -1.15 -2.15
N ALA A 191 6.56 -0.91 -2.90
CA ALA A 191 7.83 -1.61 -2.76
C ALA A 191 8.92 -0.65 -2.28
N SER A 192 9.94 -1.14 -1.57
CA SER A 192 11.11 -0.33 -1.21
C SER A 192 10.72 0.99 -0.53
N HIS A 193 11.07 2.16 -1.11
CA HIS A 193 10.61 3.47 -0.66
C HIS A 193 9.09 3.55 -0.46
N GLY A 194 8.30 2.98 -1.38
CA GLY A 194 6.83 2.99 -1.30
C GLY A 194 6.29 2.09 -0.20
N ALA A 195 6.95 0.97 0.11
CA ALA A 195 6.58 0.13 1.25
C ALA A 195 6.77 0.91 2.56
N THR A 196 7.91 1.59 2.70
CA THR A 196 8.18 2.45 3.86
C THR A 196 7.17 3.59 3.97
N THR A 197 6.88 4.30 2.88
CA THR A 197 5.87 5.38 2.89
C THR A 197 4.47 4.85 3.19
N SER A 198 4.09 3.68 2.67
CA SER A 198 2.79 3.05 2.96
C SER A 198 2.64 2.74 4.45
N ALA A 199 3.66 2.11 5.05
CA ALA A 199 3.66 1.79 6.48
C ALA A 199 3.69 3.05 7.37
N ARG A 200 4.50 4.06 7.00
CA ARG A 200 4.57 5.34 7.73
C ARG A 200 3.25 6.10 7.67
N PHE A 201 2.60 6.13 6.51
CA PHE A 201 1.29 6.73 6.33
C PHE A 201 0.24 6.01 7.16
N ALA A 202 0.27 4.68 7.22
CA ALA A 202 -0.68 3.87 8.00
C ALA A 202 -0.60 4.09 9.52
N LYS A 203 0.54 4.58 10.03
CA LYS A 203 0.64 5.07 11.40
C LYS A 203 -0.25 6.28 11.65
N HIS A 204 -0.38 7.16 10.67
CA HIS A 204 -1.12 8.43 10.74
C HIS A 204 -2.58 8.28 10.30
N GLN A 205 -2.83 7.66 9.14
CA GLN A 205 -4.15 7.46 8.55
C GLN A 205 -4.57 6.00 8.69
N LYS A 206 -5.76 5.76 9.25
CA LYS A 206 -6.37 4.42 9.22
C LYS A 206 -6.75 4.08 7.79
N VAL A 207 -6.29 2.92 7.32
CA VAL A 207 -6.64 2.37 6.00
C VAL A 207 -7.22 0.96 6.13
N ASP A 208 -7.78 0.42 5.04
CA ASP A 208 -8.31 -0.93 5.00
C ASP A 208 -7.20 -1.98 5.15
N ARG A 209 -6.10 -1.79 4.43
CA ARG A 209 -4.96 -2.71 4.36
C ARG A 209 -3.69 -1.98 3.93
N VAL A 210 -2.55 -2.50 4.36
CA VAL A 210 -1.23 -2.12 3.84
C VAL A 210 -0.53 -3.36 3.28
N VAL A 211 0.07 -3.24 2.10
CA VAL A 211 0.90 -4.30 1.51
C VAL A 211 2.30 -3.74 1.23
N CYS A 212 3.29 -4.29 1.92
CA CYS A 212 4.69 -3.88 1.87
C CYS A 212 5.52 -4.93 1.14
N PHE A 213 6.06 -4.59 -0.03
CA PHE A 213 7.07 -5.39 -0.71
C PHE A 213 8.47 -4.86 -0.38
N CYS A 214 9.43 -5.74 -0.06
CA CYS A 214 10.83 -5.39 0.22
C CYS A 214 10.98 -4.15 1.13
N GLY A 215 10.25 -4.15 2.25
CA GLY A 215 10.13 -3.04 3.19
C GLY A 215 9.18 -3.37 4.35
N PRO A 216 8.87 -2.38 5.21
CA PRO A 216 9.43 -1.03 5.24
C PRO A 216 10.88 -1.00 5.79
N ARG A 217 11.63 0.06 5.44
CA ARG A 217 13.00 0.35 5.91
C ARG A 217 13.16 1.83 6.20
N ASP A 218 13.60 2.14 7.41
CA ASP A 218 14.26 3.37 7.85
C ASP A 218 15.06 2.97 9.11
N GLN A 219 16.29 2.48 8.89
CA GLN A 219 16.94 1.55 9.81
C GLN A 219 17.29 2.13 11.19
N LEU A 220 17.48 3.44 11.31
CA LEU A 220 17.80 4.10 12.58
C LEU A 220 16.60 4.82 13.20
N GLU A 221 15.44 4.78 12.54
CA GLU A 221 14.25 5.48 13.02
C GLU A 221 13.43 4.64 13.99
N SER A 222 12.59 5.36 14.73
CA SER A 222 11.70 4.82 15.76
C SER A 222 10.21 4.95 15.41
N TRP A 223 9.87 5.57 14.27
CA TRP A 223 8.47 5.79 13.89
C TRP A 223 7.69 4.48 13.77
N GLN A 224 8.36 3.36 13.48
CA GLN A 224 7.78 2.03 13.37
C GLN A 224 7.08 1.60 14.68
N SER A 225 7.56 2.09 15.83
CA SER A 225 6.98 1.82 17.15
C SER A 225 5.89 2.81 17.57
N LEU A 226 5.61 3.86 16.78
CA LEU A 226 4.54 4.79 17.10
C LEU A 226 3.18 4.09 17.13
N PRO A 227 2.21 4.61 17.90
CA PRO A 227 0.82 4.21 17.81
C PRO A 227 0.35 4.24 16.35
N SER A 228 -0.44 3.25 15.95
CA SER A 228 -0.87 3.09 14.58
C SER A 228 -2.36 3.34 14.44
N ALA A 229 -2.75 4.28 13.57
CA ALA A 229 -4.14 4.47 13.19
C ALA A 229 -4.70 3.23 12.46
N THR A 230 -3.85 2.55 11.67
CA THR A 230 -4.18 1.25 11.06
C THR A 230 -3.80 0.10 11.99
N PRO A 231 -4.74 -0.78 12.39
CA PRO A 231 -4.43 -1.98 13.15
C PRO A 231 -3.34 -2.85 12.50
N GLY A 232 -2.42 -3.39 13.31
CA GLY A 232 -1.27 -4.15 12.81
C GLY A 232 -1.65 -5.42 12.04
N ASN A 233 -2.79 -6.04 12.35
CA ASN A 233 -3.32 -7.20 11.62
C ASN A 233 -3.69 -6.89 10.16
N ARG A 234 -3.70 -5.62 9.74
CA ARG A 234 -4.00 -5.17 8.37
C ARG A 234 -2.75 -4.85 7.57
N ILE A 235 -1.56 -4.98 8.15
CA ILE A 235 -0.28 -4.69 7.49
C ILE A 235 0.37 -6.01 7.13
N PHE A 236 0.57 -6.26 5.83
CA PHE A 236 1.20 -7.47 5.32
C PHE A 236 2.54 -7.11 4.69
N ALA A 237 3.56 -7.94 4.92
CA ALA A 237 4.89 -7.73 4.36
C ALA A 237 5.42 -8.98 3.66
N PHE A 238 6.11 -8.76 2.54
CA PHE A 238 6.77 -9.81 1.77
C PHE A 238 8.14 -9.34 1.28
N SER A 239 9.19 -10.12 1.55
CA SER A 239 10.56 -9.81 1.12
C SER A 239 11.34 -11.07 0.77
N HIS A 240 12.55 -10.89 0.23
CA HIS A 240 13.48 -11.97 -0.05
C HIS A 240 14.62 -11.97 0.98
N VAL A 241 15.08 -13.15 1.42
CA VAL A 241 16.09 -13.26 2.50
C VAL A 241 17.47 -12.68 2.14
N LEU A 242 17.81 -12.65 0.85
CA LEU A 242 19.02 -12.00 0.32
C LEU A 242 18.83 -10.52 -0.03
N ASP A 243 17.67 -9.92 0.22
CA ASP A 243 17.56 -8.47 0.12
C ASP A 243 18.45 -7.82 1.19
N SER A 244 19.20 -6.80 0.81
CA SER A 244 20.05 -6.02 1.74
C SER A 244 19.30 -5.49 2.97
N GLY A 245 17.99 -5.23 2.85
CA GLY A 245 17.18 -4.84 4.00
C GLY A 245 16.85 -6.00 4.93
N TRP A 246 16.86 -7.24 4.44
CA TRP A 246 16.76 -8.43 5.27
C TRP A 246 18.09 -8.75 5.94
N THR A 247 19.17 -8.84 5.16
CA THR A 247 20.51 -9.20 5.68
C THR A 247 21.12 -8.16 6.62
N GLY A 248 20.61 -6.92 6.59
CA GLY A 248 20.98 -5.85 7.51
C GLY A 248 20.01 -5.68 8.69
N ASP A 249 19.13 -6.66 8.92
CA ASP A 249 18.09 -6.67 9.96
C ASP A 249 17.06 -5.54 9.88
N HIS A 250 17.04 -4.75 8.79
CA HIS A 250 16.13 -3.61 8.67
C HIS A 250 14.66 -4.04 8.60
N TYR A 251 14.37 -5.15 7.91
CA TYR A 251 13.00 -5.63 7.70
C TYR A 251 12.47 -6.40 8.90
N CYS A 252 13.20 -7.38 9.45
CA CYS A 252 12.78 -8.08 10.66
C CYS A 252 12.55 -7.08 11.80
N ARG A 253 13.46 -6.11 11.98
CA ARG A 253 13.35 -5.05 12.99
C ARG A 253 12.10 -4.22 12.77
N SER A 254 11.89 -3.72 11.55
CA SER A 254 10.74 -2.86 11.26
C SER A 254 9.42 -3.62 11.43
N TRP A 255 9.36 -4.89 11.03
CA TRP A 255 8.17 -5.73 11.20
C TRP A 255 7.86 -5.97 12.68
N GLU A 256 8.88 -6.20 13.51
CA GLU A 256 8.75 -6.41 14.94
C GLU A 256 8.42 -5.13 15.72
N MET A 257 9.03 -4.00 15.36
CA MET A 257 8.68 -2.70 15.92
C MET A 257 7.24 -2.27 15.59
N MET A 258 6.72 -2.70 14.43
CA MET A 258 5.30 -2.54 14.08
C MET A 258 4.38 -3.56 14.76
N GLY A 259 4.93 -4.53 15.50
CA GLY A 259 4.19 -5.57 16.21
C GLY A 259 3.63 -6.68 15.32
N LEU A 260 4.17 -6.88 14.11
CA LEU A 260 3.64 -7.88 13.16
C LEU A 260 3.81 -9.32 13.67
N ASN A 261 4.73 -9.55 14.61
CA ASN A 261 4.90 -10.85 15.27
C ASN A 261 3.71 -11.27 16.14
N GLN A 262 2.82 -10.35 16.48
CA GLN A 262 1.56 -10.67 17.18
C GLN A 262 0.51 -11.32 16.27
N TYR A 263 0.78 -11.44 14.97
CA TYR A 263 -0.16 -11.95 13.97
C TYR A 263 0.41 -13.08 13.12
N GLY A 264 1.24 -13.94 13.71
CA GLY A 264 1.81 -15.12 13.05
C GLY A 264 3.35 -15.09 12.90
N PRO A 265 3.98 -16.25 12.68
CA PRO A 265 5.44 -16.40 12.48
C PRO A 265 5.92 -15.79 11.16
N ILE A 266 7.23 -15.61 10.99
CA ILE A 266 7.79 -15.45 9.64
C ILE A 266 7.60 -16.79 8.90
N VAL A 267 7.03 -16.75 7.69
CA VAL A 267 6.80 -17.96 6.87
C VAL A 267 7.54 -17.85 5.56
N ASN A 268 8.34 -18.87 5.24
CA ASN A 268 8.92 -19.05 3.91
C ASN A 268 7.86 -19.59 2.94
N VAL A 269 7.52 -18.81 1.93
CA VAL A 269 6.50 -19.15 0.93
C VAL A 269 6.96 -20.22 -0.07
N ASP A 270 8.27 -20.49 -0.12
CA ASP A 270 8.84 -21.55 -0.97
C ASP A 270 8.66 -22.95 -0.34
N GLU A 271 8.36 -23.00 0.97
CA GLU A 271 8.18 -24.23 1.74
C GLU A 271 6.74 -24.42 2.25
N ALA A 272 5.89 -23.41 2.11
CA ALA A 272 4.52 -23.39 2.61
C ALA A 272 3.52 -22.99 1.53
N ALA A 273 2.26 -23.40 1.71
CA ALA A 273 1.14 -22.97 0.87
C ALA A 273 0.20 -22.04 1.66
N PRO A 274 -0.66 -21.25 0.99
CA PRO A 274 -1.72 -20.51 1.66
C PRO A 274 -2.56 -21.43 2.58
N PRO A 275 -3.02 -20.95 3.75
CA PRO A 275 -3.03 -19.55 4.15
C PRO A 275 -1.77 -19.10 4.91
N TYR A 276 -0.62 -19.78 4.75
CA TYR A 276 0.67 -19.35 5.33
C TYR A 276 0.60 -19.10 6.85
N ALA A 277 -0.05 -20.01 7.58
CA ALA A 277 -0.31 -19.86 9.01
C ALA A 277 -0.98 -18.52 9.38
N ASN A 278 -1.76 -17.94 8.46
CA ASN A 278 -2.44 -16.65 8.60
C ASN A 278 -1.49 -15.49 8.96
N THR A 279 -0.21 -15.56 8.57
CA THR A 279 0.80 -14.58 8.97
C THR A 279 0.69 -13.24 8.24
N ARG A 280 1.33 -12.21 8.82
CA ARG A 280 1.60 -10.91 8.19
C ARG A 280 3.04 -10.75 7.70
N ARG A 281 3.88 -11.77 7.90
CA ARG A 281 5.33 -11.73 7.65
C ARG A 281 5.74 -12.88 6.73
N LEU A 282 5.83 -12.61 5.42
CA LEU A 282 6.23 -13.59 4.42
C LEU A 282 7.65 -13.33 3.93
N ILE A 283 8.41 -14.39 3.72
CA ILE A 283 9.71 -14.36 3.06
C ILE A 283 9.76 -15.39 1.94
N THR A 284 10.72 -15.21 1.04
CA THR A 284 11.13 -16.19 0.02
C THR A 284 12.65 -16.29 0.04
N ASP A 285 13.18 -17.47 -0.22
CA ASP A 285 14.59 -17.75 -0.40
C ASP A 285 14.91 -18.35 -1.78
N PHE A 286 13.96 -18.25 -2.71
CA PHE A 286 14.12 -18.60 -4.11
C PHE A 286 15.47 -18.18 -4.69
N ASP A 287 16.15 -19.10 -5.37
CA ASP A 287 17.52 -18.84 -5.84
C ASP A 287 17.62 -17.63 -6.79
N VAL A 288 18.23 -16.57 -6.26
CA VAL A 288 18.61 -15.34 -7.00
C VAL A 288 20.06 -15.36 -7.47
N LYS A 289 20.77 -16.50 -7.33
CA LYS A 289 22.19 -16.67 -7.67
C LYS A 289 23.10 -15.70 -6.91
N GLY A 290 22.76 -15.44 -5.64
CA GLY A 290 23.48 -14.50 -4.78
C GLY A 290 23.29 -13.02 -5.14
N ASP A 291 22.37 -12.67 -6.05
CA ASP A 291 22.14 -11.28 -6.46
C ASP A 291 21.14 -10.57 -5.53
N ALA A 292 21.66 -9.77 -4.60
CA ALA A 292 20.85 -8.96 -3.69
C ALA A 292 19.98 -7.90 -4.39
N LYS A 293 20.38 -7.40 -5.57
CA LYS A 293 19.55 -6.45 -6.35
C LYS A 293 18.35 -7.17 -6.96
N ARG A 294 18.56 -8.40 -7.43
CA ARG A 294 17.46 -9.26 -7.89
C ARG A 294 16.52 -9.60 -6.73
N ALA A 295 17.06 -9.97 -5.56
CA ALA A 295 16.29 -10.22 -4.34
C ALA A 295 15.35 -9.06 -3.99
N HIS A 296 15.83 -7.83 -4.11
CA HIS A 296 15.03 -6.63 -3.82
C HIS A 296 13.84 -6.43 -4.76
N GLY A 297 14.00 -6.75 -6.05
CA GLY A 297 12.98 -6.47 -7.08
C GLY A 297 12.00 -7.61 -7.39
N LEU A 298 12.30 -8.86 -7.00
CA LEU A 298 11.56 -10.03 -7.48
C LEU A 298 10.21 -10.26 -6.79
N VAL A 299 10.01 -9.69 -5.60
CA VAL A 299 8.82 -9.94 -4.77
C VAL A 299 7.56 -9.22 -5.27
N THR A 300 7.71 -8.35 -6.26
CA THR A 300 6.62 -7.67 -6.98
C THR A 300 6.36 -8.33 -8.33
N PRO A 301 5.11 -8.35 -8.84
CA PRO A 301 4.82 -8.84 -10.19
C PRO A 301 5.55 -8.03 -11.28
N GLY A 302 6.31 -8.70 -12.14
CA GLY A 302 7.13 -8.04 -13.15
C GLY A 302 8.12 -8.94 -13.89
N GLY A 303 9.02 -8.32 -14.65
CA GLY A 303 10.05 -9.04 -15.42
C GLY A 303 11.06 -9.79 -14.55
N SER A 304 11.34 -9.27 -13.35
CA SER A 304 12.29 -9.82 -12.37
C SER A 304 11.73 -10.91 -11.46
N SER A 305 10.41 -11.08 -11.42
CA SER A 305 9.79 -12.01 -10.47
C SER A 305 10.17 -13.46 -10.73
N ALA A 306 10.15 -14.27 -9.68
CA ALA A 306 10.46 -15.69 -9.77
C ALA A 306 9.44 -16.41 -10.66
N LYS A 307 9.96 -17.20 -11.62
CA LYS A 307 9.17 -17.98 -12.57
C LYS A 307 9.66 -19.42 -12.57
N GLY A 308 8.71 -20.36 -12.62
CA GLY A 308 9.01 -21.78 -12.79
C GLY A 308 9.38 -22.14 -14.23
N PRO A 309 9.65 -23.43 -14.51
CA PRO A 309 10.06 -23.92 -15.84
C PRO A 309 9.11 -23.57 -16.98
N GLU A 310 7.81 -23.43 -16.70
CA GLU A 310 6.77 -23.06 -17.67
C GLU A 310 6.57 -21.55 -17.83
N GLY A 311 7.43 -20.73 -17.21
CA GLY A 311 7.30 -19.26 -17.21
C GLY A 311 6.19 -18.71 -16.30
N LYS A 312 5.45 -19.59 -15.60
CA LYS A 312 4.46 -19.22 -14.58
C LYS A 312 5.15 -18.60 -13.37
N PHE A 313 4.57 -17.54 -12.83
CA PHE A 313 5.06 -16.88 -11.63
C PHE A 313 4.92 -17.81 -10.42
N LEU A 314 5.97 -17.90 -9.60
CA LEU A 314 5.96 -18.74 -8.39
C LEU A 314 5.14 -18.13 -7.25
N HIS A 315 5.06 -16.79 -7.22
CA HIS A 315 4.47 -16.04 -6.11
C HIS A 315 3.02 -15.57 -6.37
N GLU A 316 2.29 -16.15 -7.33
CA GLU A 316 0.87 -15.80 -7.59
C GLU A 316 0.00 -15.94 -6.34
N ALA A 317 0.14 -17.07 -5.65
CA ALA A 317 -0.60 -17.36 -4.43
C ALA A 317 -0.26 -16.37 -3.30
N VAL A 318 0.99 -15.92 -3.24
CA VAL A 318 1.47 -14.92 -2.28
C VAL A 318 0.82 -13.57 -2.56
N TRP A 319 0.82 -13.10 -3.81
CA TRP A 319 0.18 -11.84 -4.16
C TRP A 319 -1.32 -11.85 -3.88
N ASN A 320 -2.02 -12.94 -4.24
CA ASN A 320 -3.43 -13.09 -3.89
C ASN A 320 -3.65 -13.05 -2.37
N TYR A 321 -2.83 -13.75 -1.60
CA TYR A 321 -2.90 -13.74 -0.13
C TYR A 321 -2.71 -12.33 0.45
N LEU A 322 -1.66 -11.62 0.03
CA LEU A 322 -1.34 -10.28 0.53
C LEU A 322 -2.49 -9.30 0.33
N PHE A 323 -3.24 -9.40 -0.78
CA PHE A 323 -4.33 -8.47 -1.08
C PHE A 323 -5.72 -8.93 -0.63
N ASN A 324 -5.96 -10.25 -0.48
CA ASN A 324 -7.30 -10.80 -0.25
C ASN A 324 -7.48 -11.58 1.06
N HIS A 325 -6.41 -12.01 1.74
CA HIS A 325 -6.54 -12.80 2.97
C HIS A 325 -7.33 -12.02 4.05
N PRO A 326 -8.34 -12.60 4.72
CA PRO A 326 -9.12 -11.90 5.74
C PRO A 326 -8.23 -11.32 6.85
N VAL A 327 -8.39 -10.02 7.13
CA VAL A 327 -7.50 -9.31 8.08
C VAL A 327 -7.66 -9.77 9.53
N ASP A 328 -8.83 -10.32 9.87
CA ASP A 328 -9.14 -10.83 11.21
C ASP A 328 -8.76 -12.31 11.39
N GLU A 329 -8.43 -13.02 10.31
CA GLU A 329 -7.80 -14.35 10.38
C GLU A 329 -6.29 -14.16 10.54
N VAL A 330 -5.81 -14.29 11.78
CA VAL A 330 -4.42 -14.05 12.17
C VAL A 330 -3.75 -15.34 12.65
N GLY A 331 -2.43 -15.42 12.45
CA GLY A 331 -1.62 -16.52 12.99
C GLY A 331 -1.32 -16.36 14.48
N ASP A 332 -0.85 -17.45 15.09
CA ASP A 332 -0.45 -17.43 16.51
C ASP A 332 0.69 -16.43 16.76
N PRO A 333 0.61 -15.60 17.81
CA PRO A 333 1.68 -14.69 18.18
C PRO A 333 3.00 -15.43 18.42
N THR A 334 4.11 -14.85 17.95
CA THR A 334 5.46 -15.35 18.25
C THR A 334 6.24 -14.37 19.11
N GLN A 335 7.27 -14.89 19.78
CA GLN A 335 8.33 -14.04 20.34
C GLN A 335 9.04 -13.27 19.21
N LEU A 336 9.77 -12.23 19.61
CA LEU A 336 10.70 -11.53 18.74
C LEU A 336 11.81 -12.48 18.29
N ASP A 337 12.29 -12.29 17.07
CA ASP A 337 13.37 -13.08 16.50
C ASP A 337 14.69 -12.77 17.22
N PRO A 338 15.29 -13.74 17.93
CA PRO A 338 16.55 -13.50 18.66
C PRO A 338 17.73 -13.18 17.73
N SER A 339 17.62 -13.47 16.43
CA SER A 339 18.65 -13.16 15.44
C SER A 339 18.51 -11.75 14.84
N CYS A 340 17.43 -11.03 15.13
CA CYS A 340 17.17 -9.71 14.58
C CYS A 340 17.75 -8.58 15.47
N GLU A 341 18.75 -7.85 14.99
CA GLU A 341 19.29 -6.69 15.69
C GLU A 341 18.32 -5.49 15.64
N HIS A 342 17.86 -5.06 16.83
CA HIS A 342 16.93 -3.93 16.95
C HIS A 342 17.61 -2.58 17.12
N ASP A 343 18.84 -2.54 17.65
CA ASP A 343 19.62 -1.30 17.77
C ASP A 343 20.73 -1.27 16.73
N LEU A 344 20.46 -0.56 15.64
CA LEU A 344 21.35 -0.46 14.49
C LEU A 344 22.29 0.77 14.55
N LYS A 345 22.31 1.54 15.64
CA LYS A 345 23.10 2.78 15.79
C LYS A 345 24.61 2.54 16.09
N LYS A 346 25.15 1.37 15.74
CA LYS A 346 26.52 0.95 16.12
C LYS A 346 27.62 1.78 15.46
#